data_AF-A0A952FQM3-F1
#
_entry.id   AF-A0A952FQM3-F1
#
_cell.length_a   1.000
_cell.length_b   1.000
_cell.length_c   1.000
_cell.angle_alpha   90.00
_cell.angle_beta   90.00
_cell.angle_gamma   90.00
#
_symmetry.space_group_name_H-M   'P 1'
#
loop_
_entity.id
_entity.type
_entity.pdbx_description
1 polymer ?
#
loop_
_entity_poly.entity_id
_entity_poly.type
_entity_poly.pdbx_seq_one_letter_code
_entity_poly.pdbx_strand_id
1 'polypeptide(L)'
;MTLDSGGTAPPVLGLALGGGIARGWAHIGVLRALDDAGIKPQVVCGTSVGALAGAAHLSGRLDVLEAWARGLSRDRMVSYLDFGLGLPALISGRKLGRLLDQSFGDLRVEDLGVPFGAVCVDLFTGHEVCLREGRVSEVVQASYSLPGVFPPRHIGRHMLVDG
;
A
#
# COMPACT_ATOMS: atom_id res chain seq x y z
N MET A 1 36.10 37.57 5.80
CA MET A 1 36.28 36.12 5.68
C MET A 1 34.95 35.47 6.07
N THR A 2 34.00 35.49 5.15
CA THR A 2 32.69 34.83 5.31
C THR A 2 32.92 33.35 5.04
N LEU A 3 32.68 32.51 6.04
CA LEU A 3 32.70 31.06 5.88
C LEU A 3 31.57 30.71 4.90
N ASP A 4 31.98 30.32 3.70
CA ASP A 4 31.13 29.66 2.72
C ASP A 4 30.74 28.30 3.33
N SER A 5 29.58 28.26 3.99
CA SER A 5 28.98 27.02 4.44
C SER A 5 28.53 26.27 3.19
N GLY A 6 29.41 25.45 2.63
CA GLY A 6 29.17 24.61 1.46
C GLY A 6 27.81 23.92 1.58
N GLY A 7 26.83 24.48 0.88
CA GLY A 7 25.43 24.10 1.02
C GLY A 7 25.21 22.75 0.37
N THR A 8 25.26 21.69 1.17
CA THR A 8 24.68 20.42 0.77
C THR A 8 23.16 20.63 0.73
N ALA A 9 22.54 20.25 -0.40
CA ALA A 9 21.09 20.24 -0.50
C ALA A 9 20.50 19.45 0.69
N PRO A 10 19.36 19.88 1.25
CA PRO A 10 18.75 19.17 2.37
C PRO A 10 18.55 17.68 2.02
N PRO A 11 18.79 16.76 2.96
CA PRO A 11 18.73 15.33 2.69
C PRO A 11 17.33 14.93 2.22
N VAL A 12 17.27 13.97 1.29
CA VAL A 12 16.01 13.41 0.82
C VAL A 12 15.42 12.51 1.92
N LEU A 13 14.20 12.83 2.37
CA LEU A 13 13.49 12.00 3.34
C LEU A 13 12.69 10.89 2.64
N GLY A 14 13.05 9.64 2.88
CA GLY A 14 12.27 8.48 2.45
C GLY A 14 11.45 7.87 3.57
N LEU A 15 10.25 7.38 3.24
CA LEU A 15 9.36 6.66 4.15
C LEU A 15 9.13 5.23 3.67
N ALA A 16 9.47 4.26 4.51
CA ALA A 16 9.24 2.83 4.26
C ALA A 16 8.14 2.30 5.20
N LEU A 17 7.07 1.75 4.61
CA LEU A 17 5.89 1.26 5.31
C LEU A 17 5.80 -0.27 5.19
N GLY A 18 6.22 -0.97 6.24
CA GLY A 18 6.22 -2.44 6.26
C GLY A 18 4.81 -3.06 6.18
N GLY A 19 4.75 -4.34 5.81
CA GLY A 19 3.52 -5.13 5.89
C GLY A 19 3.11 -5.44 7.34
N GLY A 20 1.95 -6.07 7.51
CA GLY A 20 1.52 -6.60 8.80
C GLY A 20 0.01 -6.53 9.01
N ILE A 21 -0.71 -7.61 8.67
CA ILE A 21 -2.15 -7.86 8.85
C ILE A 21 -2.91 -6.80 9.69
N ALA A 22 -3.19 -7.07 10.98
CA ALA A 22 -4.04 -6.22 11.81
C ALA A 22 -3.28 -5.03 12.44
N ARG A 23 -1.95 -5.15 12.59
CA ARG A 23 -1.12 -4.11 13.22
C ARG A 23 -0.74 -3.00 12.24
N GLY A 24 -0.80 -3.24 10.94
CA GLY A 24 -0.44 -2.31 9.90
C GLY A 24 -1.36 -1.09 9.80
N TRP A 25 -2.54 -1.13 10.43
CA TRP A 25 -3.37 0.07 10.61
C TRP A 25 -2.67 1.17 11.43
N ALA A 26 -1.63 0.83 12.20
CA ALA A 26 -0.79 1.81 12.88
C ALA A 26 -0.16 2.83 11.90
N HIS A 27 0.05 2.45 10.63
CA HIS A 27 0.55 3.36 9.61
C HIS A 27 -0.33 4.60 9.44
N ILE A 28 -1.65 4.48 9.60
CA ILE A 28 -2.57 5.63 9.53
C ILE A 28 -2.20 6.66 10.60
N GLY A 29 -1.99 6.22 11.84
CA GLY A 29 -1.59 7.09 12.94
C GLY A 29 -0.20 7.71 12.73
N VAL A 30 0.76 6.91 12.24
CA VAL A 30 2.11 7.41 11.90
C VAL A 30 2.05 8.49 10.83
N LEU A 31 1.32 8.26 9.75
CA LEU A 31 1.19 9.20 8.63
C LEU A 31 0.54 10.53 9.06
N ARG A 32 -0.50 10.47 9.92
CA ARG A 32 -1.09 11.67 10.52
C ARG A 32 -0.11 12.42 11.41
N ALA A 33 0.63 11.71 12.27
CA ALA A 33 1.62 12.33 13.14
C ALA A 33 2.74 13.01 12.35
N LEU A 34 3.15 12.43 11.22
CA LEU A 34 4.11 13.06 10.29
C LEU A 34 3.54 14.33 9.66
N ASP A 35 2.28 14.28 9.21
CA ASP A 35 1.60 15.45 8.65
C ASP A 35 1.46 16.59 9.68
N ASP A 36 1.06 16.28 10.91
CA ASP A 36 0.93 17.24 12.02
C ASP A 36 2.28 17.87 12.40
N ALA A 37 3.36 17.11 12.30
CA ALA A 37 4.72 17.58 12.53
C ALA A 37 5.32 18.35 11.33
N GLY A 38 4.60 18.46 10.20
CA GLY A 38 5.10 19.09 8.98
C GLY A 38 6.20 18.28 8.28
N ILE A 39 6.35 17.00 8.62
CA ILE A 39 7.36 16.10 8.04
C ILE A 39 6.80 15.50 6.76
N LYS A 40 7.34 15.90 5.60
CA LYS A 40 6.86 15.48 4.27
C LYS A 40 7.89 14.59 3.57
N PRO A 41 7.65 13.27 3.48
CA PRO A 41 8.51 12.37 2.71
C PRO A 41 8.56 12.76 1.23
N GLN A 42 9.73 12.62 0.63
CA GLN A 42 10.00 12.87 -0.79
C GLN A 42 10.06 11.57 -1.60
N VAL A 43 9.98 10.42 -0.94
CA VAL A 43 9.78 9.10 -1.55
C VAL A 43 9.06 8.20 -0.54
N VAL A 44 8.10 7.42 -1.01
CA VAL A 44 7.35 6.46 -0.19
C VAL A 44 7.42 5.07 -0.81
N CYS A 45 7.71 4.07 0.01
CA CYS A 45 7.65 2.67 -0.40
C CYS A 45 6.86 1.86 0.63
N GLY A 46 6.07 0.89 0.21
CA GLY A 46 5.38 0.02 1.14
C GLY A 46 5.09 -1.38 0.63
N THR A 47 4.75 -2.26 1.56
CA THR A 47 4.35 -3.66 1.31
C THR A 47 2.98 -3.91 1.92
N SER A 48 2.09 -4.61 1.23
CA SER A 48 0.78 -4.99 1.76
C SER A 48 -0.05 -3.77 2.22
N VAL A 49 -0.58 -3.83 3.44
CA VAL A 49 -1.22 -2.72 4.16
C VAL A 49 -0.36 -1.43 4.19
N GLY A 50 0.97 -1.55 4.19
CA GLY A 50 1.88 -0.40 4.10
C GLY A 50 1.82 0.29 2.74
N ALA A 51 1.76 -0.48 1.65
CA ALA A 51 1.55 0.07 0.30
C ALA A 51 0.19 0.78 0.20
N LEU A 52 -0.85 0.16 0.76
CA LEU A 52 -2.20 0.76 0.82
C LEU A 52 -2.21 2.07 1.61
N ALA A 53 -1.59 2.11 2.78
CA ALA A 53 -1.50 3.30 3.61
C ALA A 53 -0.70 4.42 2.92
N GLY A 54 0.44 4.09 2.31
CA GLY A 54 1.25 5.05 1.55
C GLY A 54 0.50 5.63 0.36
N ALA A 55 -0.13 4.80 -0.46
CA ALA A 55 -0.93 5.25 -1.59
C ALA A 55 -2.13 6.10 -1.15
N ALA A 56 -2.82 5.72 -0.07
CA ALA A 56 -3.91 6.50 0.49
C ALA A 56 -3.44 7.87 1.01
N HIS A 57 -2.28 7.94 1.67
CA HIS A 57 -1.71 9.21 2.12
C HIS A 57 -1.36 10.14 0.97
N LEU A 58 -0.58 9.65 0.00
CA LEU A 58 -0.14 10.46 -1.15
C LEU A 58 -1.29 10.95 -2.04
N SER A 59 -2.44 10.27 -2.00
CA SER A 59 -3.63 10.60 -2.77
C SER A 59 -4.71 11.32 -1.97
N GLY A 60 -4.43 11.73 -0.71
CA GLY A 60 -5.37 12.46 0.13
C GLY A 60 -6.59 11.64 0.59
N ARG A 61 -6.45 10.32 0.67
CA ARG A 61 -7.52 9.34 0.96
C ARG A 61 -7.33 8.63 2.30
N LEU A 62 -6.49 9.16 3.18
CA LEU A 62 -6.21 8.55 4.47
C LEU A 62 -7.46 8.43 5.36
N ASP A 63 -8.38 9.39 5.30
CA ASP A 63 -9.67 9.34 6.02
C ASP A 63 -10.56 8.19 5.56
N VAL A 64 -10.62 7.94 4.24
CA VAL A 64 -11.38 6.83 3.64
C VAL A 64 -10.80 5.49 4.11
N LEU A 65 -9.47 5.39 4.11
CA LEU A 65 -8.78 4.20 4.60
C LEU A 65 -9.04 3.98 6.09
N GLU A 66 -9.01 5.02 6.90
CA GLU A 66 -9.28 4.93 8.34
C GLU A 66 -10.71 4.51 8.65
N ALA A 67 -11.70 5.10 7.96
CA ALA A 67 -13.10 4.70 8.10
C ALA A 67 -13.29 3.22 7.77
N TRP A 68 -12.62 2.74 6.71
CA TRP A 68 -12.64 1.32 6.36
C TRP A 68 -11.97 0.44 7.42
N ALA A 69 -10.76 0.81 7.88
CA ALA A 69 -10.01 0.08 8.89
C ALA A 69 -10.79 -0.06 10.20
N ARG A 70 -11.46 1.01 10.65
CA ARG A 70 -12.34 0.99 11.84
C ARG A 70 -13.59 0.14 11.65
N GLY A 71 -14.04 -0.04 10.40
CA GLY A 71 -15.16 -0.89 10.05
C GLY A 71 -14.81 -2.38 9.90
N LEU A 72 -13.54 -2.77 10.05
CA LEU A 72 -13.10 -4.17 10.08
C LEU A 72 -13.34 -4.75 11.48
N SER A 73 -14.51 -5.33 11.70
CA SER A 73 -14.82 -6.05 12.92
C SER A 73 -14.15 -7.43 12.94
N ARG A 74 -13.93 -8.02 14.13
CA ARG A 74 -13.21 -9.30 14.32
C ARG A 74 -13.85 -10.44 13.50
N ASP A 75 -15.18 -10.45 13.41
CA ASP A 75 -16.01 -11.32 12.59
C ASP A 75 -15.78 -11.13 11.08
N ARG A 76 -15.66 -9.89 10.60
CA ARG A 76 -15.31 -9.64 9.19
C ARG A 76 -13.88 -10.09 8.90
N MET A 77 -12.95 -9.85 9.82
CA MET A 77 -11.56 -10.28 9.67
C MET A 77 -11.43 -11.81 9.62
N VAL A 78 -12.20 -12.54 10.45
CA VAL A 78 -12.33 -14.00 10.37
C VAL A 78 -12.91 -14.44 9.02
N SER A 79 -13.90 -13.73 8.46
CA SER A 79 -14.41 -14.05 7.11
C SER A 79 -13.38 -13.86 5.98
N TYR A 80 -12.33 -13.06 6.20
CA TYR A 80 -11.17 -12.96 5.30
C TYR A 80 -10.11 -14.04 5.58
N LEU A 81 -10.08 -14.62 6.79
CA LEU A 81 -9.07 -15.57 7.26
C LEU A 81 -9.55 -17.02 7.29
N ASP A 82 -10.82 -17.30 7.00
CA ASP A 82 -11.31 -18.67 6.94
C ASP A 82 -10.56 -19.44 5.85
N PHE A 83 -9.66 -20.32 6.30
CA PHE A 83 -8.88 -21.31 5.56
C PHE A 83 -9.77 -22.40 4.93
N GLY A 84 -10.89 -22.01 4.33
CA GLY A 84 -11.70 -22.86 3.47
C GLY A 84 -11.26 -22.66 2.03
N LEU A 85 -10.85 -23.74 1.36
CA LEU A 85 -10.67 -23.85 -0.09
C LEU A 85 -12.00 -23.60 -0.84
N GLY A 86 -12.60 -22.42 -0.71
CA GLY A 86 -13.96 -22.14 -1.15
C GLY A 86 -14.32 -20.66 -1.12
N LEU A 87 -15.42 -20.33 -1.78
CA LEU A 87 -15.85 -19.01 -2.26
C LEU A 87 -15.74 -17.75 -1.35
N PRO A 88 -15.79 -17.80 0.01
CA PRO A 88 -15.84 -16.58 0.85
C PRO A 88 -14.61 -15.64 0.77
N ALA A 89 -13.38 -16.16 0.81
CA ALA A 89 -12.16 -15.33 0.73
C ALA A 89 -12.07 -14.58 -0.60
N LEU A 90 -12.44 -15.24 -1.70
CA LEU A 90 -12.54 -14.65 -3.04
C LEU A 90 -13.63 -13.56 -3.11
N ILE A 91 -14.77 -13.74 -2.44
CA ILE A 91 -15.84 -12.72 -2.38
C ILE A 91 -15.34 -11.47 -1.65
N SER A 92 -14.65 -11.68 -0.53
CA SER A 92 -14.14 -10.61 0.31
C SER A 92 -13.02 -9.82 -0.39
N GLY A 93 -12.12 -10.51 -1.11
CA GLY A 93 -11.13 -9.88 -2.00
C GLY A 93 -11.72 -9.06 -3.12
N ARG A 94 -12.78 -9.55 -3.79
CA ARG A 94 -13.53 -8.79 -4.81
C ARG A 94 -14.24 -7.56 -4.25
N LYS A 95 -14.62 -7.57 -2.97
CA LYS A 95 -15.21 -6.40 -2.30
C LYS A 95 -14.15 -5.35 -1.99
N LEU A 96 -12.99 -5.77 -1.49
CA LEU A 96 -11.87 -4.87 -1.23
C LEU A 96 -11.31 -4.26 -2.53
N GLY A 97 -11.11 -5.08 -3.57
CA GLY A 97 -10.69 -4.57 -4.87
C GLY A 97 -11.62 -3.50 -5.43
N ARG A 98 -12.94 -3.73 -5.37
CA ARG A 98 -13.94 -2.73 -5.78
C ARG A 98 -13.90 -1.44 -4.94
N LEU A 99 -13.69 -1.54 -3.63
CA LEU A 99 -13.55 -0.36 -2.77
C LEU A 99 -12.30 0.45 -3.15
N LEU A 100 -11.20 -0.22 -3.48
CA LEU A 100 -9.98 0.43 -3.93
C LEU A 100 -10.17 1.07 -5.30
N ASP A 101 -10.83 0.39 -6.24
CA ASP A 101 -11.13 0.95 -7.56
C ASP A 101 -12.04 2.17 -7.46
N GLN A 102 -13.03 2.15 -6.55
CA GLN A 102 -13.90 3.30 -6.28
C GLN A 102 -13.16 4.45 -5.61
N SER A 103 -12.26 4.12 -4.66
CA SER A 103 -11.51 5.13 -3.92
C SER A 103 -10.48 5.80 -4.82
N PHE A 104 -9.64 5.03 -5.49
CA PHE A 104 -8.53 5.54 -6.31
C PHE A 104 -8.96 5.93 -7.73
N GLY A 105 -10.08 5.42 -8.25
CA GLY A 105 -10.53 5.71 -9.61
C GLY A 105 -9.47 5.30 -10.62
N ASP A 106 -9.18 6.16 -11.59
CA ASP A 106 -8.16 5.93 -12.63
C ASP A 106 -6.79 6.52 -12.27
N LEU A 107 -6.58 6.88 -10.99
CA LEU A 107 -5.31 7.42 -10.51
C LEU A 107 -4.16 6.45 -10.77
N ARG A 108 -3.08 6.98 -11.33
CA ARG A 108 -1.87 6.22 -11.64
C ARG A 108 -0.76 6.53 -10.64
N VAL A 109 0.15 5.59 -10.43
CA VAL A 109 1.25 5.71 -9.48
C VAL A 109 2.15 6.89 -9.85
N GLU A 110 2.41 7.05 -11.15
CA GLU A 110 3.19 8.16 -11.71
C GLU A 110 2.54 9.55 -11.52
N ASP A 111 1.24 9.60 -11.23
CA ASP A 111 0.50 10.84 -10.95
C ASP A 111 0.48 11.18 -9.45
N LEU A 112 1.00 10.29 -8.58
CA LEU A 112 1.20 10.60 -7.17
C LEU A 112 2.35 11.62 -7.09
N GLY A 113 2.08 12.82 -6.59
CA GLY A 113 3.04 13.93 -6.54
C GLY A 113 4.34 13.67 -5.74
N VAL A 114 4.50 12.46 -5.20
CA VAL A 114 5.70 11.92 -4.55
C VAL A 114 5.96 10.53 -5.14
N PRO A 115 7.21 10.20 -5.53
CA PRO A 115 7.58 8.86 -5.99
C PRO A 115 7.10 7.78 -5.02
N PHE A 116 6.35 6.81 -5.56
CA PHE A 116 5.76 5.72 -4.79
C PHE A 116 6.19 4.35 -5.35
N GLY A 117 6.46 3.40 -4.46
CA GLY A 117 6.71 2.01 -4.79
C GLY A 117 5.86 1.07 -3.93
N ALA A 118 5.25 0.06 -4.56
CA ALA A 118 4.63 -1.05 -3.86
C ALA A 118 5.42 -2.34 -4.08
N VAL A 119 5.87 -2.96 -2.99
CA VAL A 119 6.66 -4.18 -3.03
C VAL A 119 5.74 -5.40 -3.09
N CYS A 120 6.06 -6.30 -4.02
CA CYS A 120 5.39 -7.58 -4.21
C CYS A 120 6.46 -8.68 -4.36
N VAL A 121 6.04 -9.94 -4.34
CA VAL A 121 6.89 -11.08 -4.75
C VAL A 121 6.29 -11.73 -5.99
N ASP A 122 7.14 -12.06 -6.96
CA ASP A 122 6.76 -12.91 -8.08
C ASP A 122 6.65 -14.36 -7.61
N LEU A 123 5.44 -14.93 -7.72
CA LEU A 123 5.08 -16.24 -7.20
C LEU A 123 5.90 -17.38 -7.79
N PHE A 124 6.36 -17.26 -9.04
CA PHE A 124 7.08 -18.34 -9.72
C PHE A 124 8.59 -18.27 -9.49
N THR A 125 9.14 -17.07 -9.41
CA THR A 125 10.59 -16.86 -9.26
C THR A 125 11.01 -16.64 -7.80
N GLY A 126 10.09 -16.24 -6.93
CA GLY A 126 10.37 -15.80 -5.56
C GLY A 126 11.10 -14.46 -5.48
N HIS A 127 11.28 -13.76 -6.60
CA HIS A 127 11.99 -12.49 -6.63
C HIS A 127 11.08 -11.32 -6.22
N GLU A 128 11.67 -10.38 -5.49
CA GLU A 128 11.03 -9.11 -5.18
C GLU A 128 10.75 -8.30 -6.45
N VAL A 129 9.56 -7.71 -6.53
CA VAL A 129 9.14 -6.80 -7.59
C VAL A 129 8.61 -5.51 -6.95
N CYS A 130 9.31 -4.40 -7.16
CA CYS A 130 8.85 -3.08 -6.74
C CYS A 130 8.12 -2.38 -7.91
N LEU A 131 6.79 -2.36 -7.81
CA LEU A 131 5.91 -1.70 -8.77
C LEU A 131 5.90 -0.19 -8.54
N ARG A 132 6.21 0.58 -9.59
CA ARG A 132 6.35 2.04 -9.54
C ARG A 132 5.52 2.78 -10.60
N GLU A 133 4.74 2.04 -11.37
CA GLU A 133 3.96 2.55 -12.51
C GLU A 133 2.65 1.78 -12.63
N GLY A 134 1.63 2.41 -13.21
CA GLY A 134 0.34 1.79 -13.47
C GLY A 134 -0.75 2.27 -12.52
N ARG A 135 -1.94 1.65 -12.60
CA ARG A 135 -3.09 2.07 -11.80
C ARG A 135 -2.82 1.80 -10.32
N VAL A 136 -3.03 2.80 -9.46
CA VAL A 136 -2.77 2.67 -8.01
C VAL A 136 -3.54 1.50 -7.41
N SER A 137 -4.80 1.31 -7.81
CA SER A 137 -5.60 0.21 -7.29
C SER A 137 -5.02 -1.16 -7.66
N GLU A 138 -4.48 -1.34 -8.86
CA GLU A 138 -3.87 -2.61 -9.31
C GLU A 138 -2.54 -2.86 -8.60
N VAL A 139 -1.69 -1.83 -8.51
CA VAL A 139 -0.37 -1.89 -7.89
C VAL A 139 -0.48 -2.23 -6.39
N VAL A 140 -1.35 -1.53 -5.68
CA VAL A 140 -1.62 -1.81 -4.26
C VAL A 140 -2.25 -3.19 -4.09
N GLN A 141 -3.18 -3.59 -4.97
CA GLN A 141 -3.79 -4.92 -4.95
C GLN A 141 -2.79 -6.05 -5.10
N ALA A 142 -1.84 -5.94 -6.02
CA ALA A 142 -0.76 -6.92 -6.15
C ALA A 142 0.02 -7.04 -4.83
N SER A 143 0.37 -5.90 -4.23
CA SER A 143 1.18 -5.84 -3.01
C SER A 143 0.50 -6.38 -1.75
N TYR A 144 -0.84 -6.46 -1.66
CA TYR A 144 -1.53 -7.09 -0.52
C TYR A 144 -2.12 -8.47 -0.83
N SER A 145 -1.84 -9.05 -2.02
CA SER A 145 -2.44 -10.32 -2.46
C SER A 145 -1.86 -11.54 -1.71
N LEU A 146 -2.25 -11.70 -0.45
CA LEU A 146 -1.78 -12.75 0.44
C LEU A 146 -2.20 -14.14 -0.08
N PRO A 147 -1.24 -15.06 -0.35
CA PRO A 147 -1.54 -16.41 -0.81
C PRO A 147 -2.50 -17.14 0.14
N GLY A 148 -3.51 -17.80 -0.42
CA GLY A 148 -4.56 -18.50 0.34
C GLY A 148 -5.72 -17.61 0.80
N VAL A 149 -5.57 -16.28 0.76
CA VAL A 149 -6.63 -15.31 1.10
C VAL A 149 -7.12 -14.56 -0.14
N PHE A 150 -6.19 -14.05 -0.94
CA PHE A 150 -6.49 -13.32 -2.18
C PHE A 150 -5.84 -13.99 -3.39
N PRO A 151 -6.48 -13.92 -4.58
CA PRO A 151 -5.90 -14.49 -5.78
C PRO A 151 -4.65 -13.68 -6.20
N PRO A 152 -3.60 -14.31 -6.72
CA PRO A 152 -2.46 -13.62 -7.30
C PRO A 152 -2.86 -12.65 -8.41
N ARG A 153 -2.04 -11.61 -8.64
CA ARG A 153 -2.28 -10.58 -9.66
C ARG A 153 -1.28 -10.69 -10.80
N HIS A 154 -1.80 -10.77 -12.02
CA HIS A 154 -0.95 -10.76 -13.21
C HIS A 154 -0.70 -9.32 -13.66
N ILE A 155 0.55 -8.86 -13.62
CA ILE A 155 0.96 -7.52 -14.08
C ILE A 155 2.18 -7.68 -14.99
N GLY A 156 2.01 -7.31 -16.26
CA GLY A 156 3.04 -7.52 -17.28
C GLY A 156 3.39 -9.00 -17.42
N ARG A 157 4.64 -9.37 -17.12
CA ARG A 157 5.13 -10.76 -17.15
C ARG A 157 5.05 -11.48 -15.79
N HIS A 158 4.66 -10.76 -14.74
CA HIS A 158 4.79 -11.24 -13.37
C HIS A 158 3.46 -11.77 -12.85
N MET A 159 3.54 -12.84 -12.06
CA MET A 159 2.42 -13.32 -11.25
C MET A 159 2.70 -12.94 -9.81
N LEU A 160 2.06 -11.89 -9.31
CA LEU A 160 2.42 -11.20 -8.08
C LEU A 160 1.54 -11.61 -6.91
N VAL A 161 2.18 -11.74 -5.76
CA VAL A 161 1.56 -11.93 -4.44
C VAL A 161 2.13 -10.90 -3.45
N ASP A 162 1.55 -10.87 -2.25
CA ASP A 162 2.05 -10.04 -1.13
C ASP A 162 3.58 -10.23 -0.93
N GLY A 163 4.27 -9.15 -0.59
CA GLY A 163 5.73 -9.05 -0.55
C GLY A 163 6.37 -9.41 0.78
#